data_AF-A0A484LUL7-F1
#
_entry.id   AF-A0A484LUL7-F1
#
_cell.length_a   1.000
_cell.length_b   1.000
_cell.length_c   1.000
_cell.angle_alpha   90.00
_cell.angle_beta   90.00
_cell.angle_gamma   90.00
#
_symmetry.space_group_name_H-M   'P 1'
#
loop_
_entity.id
_entity.type
_entity.pdbx_description
1 polymer ?
#
loop_
_entity_poly.entity_id
_entity_poly.type
_entity_poly.pdbx_seq_one_letter_code
_entity_poly.pdbx_strand_id
1 'polypeptide(L)'
;MELKESLTSSTSKGGDSTDFEVEHHQTLSDKLKAFKSSAFDPEAYVSTKCRSISEKETRHLLHYLVELKKASAEEMRKSVYANYSAFIRTSREISDLEGQLIALRNHLSNRASIIQGLAEATNLNSLSTPESLSKDEISSFESSAVEPTPIDEWRAHFTESLEVLLAERRVDEALDALDEAEKVANNAPDNAGTDRRPLLTPSALSSLRAAIAEQRRKLGNLLADAARQASISGFELRSVVTALKRLGDGPHAHALLLTSHRRKLQSNTQTLRPSGATHGVAYTAALSHLVFSTIAQGASDSLTIFDDEPAYSSELVTWSVSETEAYARLITRHVLASPAAFGGLRAVAECVQICLGHCSLLEARGLSLSPVLLKHFRPFVDRALTANLKRIEQCTTALAAADDWLLVHSPMGSRSFGTSPLAAAMISQPKLSASAHRFNTMVQREYIQFFGQLIHVMLLHMTPKHSEDELWSFINNKVEK
;
A
#
# COMPACT_ATOMS: atom_id res chain seq x y z
N MET A 1 -30.48 15.71 57.25
CA MET A 1 -29.56 15.09 58.24
C MET A 1 -28.16 15.20 57.67
N GLU A 2 -27.51 16.35 57.65
CA GLU A 2 -27.40 17.33 58.76
C GLU A 2 -27.04 16.66 60.09
N LEU A 3 -25.80 16.87 60.51
CA LEU A 3 -25.50 17.51 61.79
C LEU A 3 -24.17 18.26 61.66
N LYS A 4 -24.20 19.58 61.87
CA LYS A 4 -23.02 20.39 62.18
C LYS A 4 -22.88 20.42 63.70
N GLU A 5 -21.66 20.34 64.20
CA GLU A 5 -21.30 20.94 65.48
C GLU A 5 -19.89 21.52 65.43
N SER A 6 -19.59 22.45 66.33
CA SER A 6 -18.50 23.43 66.20
C SER A 6 -18.00 23.91 67.56
N LEU A 7 -16.82 24.58 67.59
CA LEU A 7 -16.12 25.18 68.76
C LEU A 7 -15.42 24.13 69.67
N THR A 8 -14.35 24.34 70.46
CA THR A 8 -13.26 25.36 70.63
C THR A 8 -12.22 24.80 71.63
N SER A 9 -10.94 25.19 71.76
CA SER A 9 -9.90 25.72 70.84
C SER A 9 -8.62 26.07 71.67
N SER A 10 -7.44 25.49 71.40
CA SER A 10 -6.20 25.87 72.12
C SER A 10 -4.87 25.65 71.36
N THR A 11 -4.35 26.77 70.87
CA THR A 11 -2.97 27.17 70.57
C THR A 11 -1.79 26.26 70.95
N SER A 12 -0.92 25.98 69.99
CA SER A 12 0.54 26.17 70.16
C SER A 12 1.16 26.65 68.84
N LYS A 13 2.28 27.39 68.93
CA LYS A 13 2.77 28.27 67.85
C LYS A 13 4.18 27.86 67.41
N GLY A 14 4.35 27.65 66.11
CA GLY A 14 5.63 27.34 65.45
C GLY A 14 5.38 26.47 64.23
N GLY A 15 5.83 26.81 63.02
CA GLY A 15 6.69 27.93 62.65
C GLY A 15 7.42 27.60 61.35
N ASP A 16 6.74 27.87 60.23
CA ASP A 16 7.26 27.85 58.86
C ASP A 16 7.77 26.51 58.30
N SER A 17 6.93 25.83 57.51
CA SER A 17 7.31 24.73 56.61
C SER A 17 6.16 24.40 55.64
N THR A 18 5.82 25.31 54.73
CA THR A 18 4.77 25.06 53.72
C THR A 18 5.13 25.66 52.35
N ASP A 19 5.56 24.81 51.40
CA ASP A 19 5.28 25.01 49.96
C ASP A 19 5.53 23.76 49.07
N PHE A 20 6.21 22.71 49.55
CA PHE A 20 6.71 21.62 48.67
C PHE A 20 5.91 20.29 48.67
N GLU A 21 4.88 20.11 49.51
CA GLU A 21 4.14 18.82 49.60
C GLU A 21 2.82 18.74 48.80
N VAL A 22 2.43 19.77 48.05
CA VAL A 22 1.11 19.86 47.37
C VAL A 22 1.16 19.47 45.87
N GLU A 23 2.26 18.91 45.37
CA GLU A 23 2.51 18.75 43.92
C GLU A 23 1.87 17.52 43.23
N HIS A 24 0.96 16.79 43.89
CA HIS A 24 0.50 15.48 43.40
C HIS A 24 -0.68 15.46 42.39
N HIS A 25 -1.30 16.61 42.08
CA HIS A 25 -2.49 16.69 41.20
C HIS A 25 -2.48 17.83 40.15
N GLN A 26 -1.31 18.38 39.81
CA GLN A 26 -1.24 19.48 38.81
C GLN A 26 -0.93 18.96 37.39
N THR A 27 -1.71 19.38 36.38
CA THR A 27 -1.47 18.94 34.99
C THR A 27 -0.22 19.61 34.39
N LEU A 28 0.37 18.99 33.37
CA LEU A 28 1.51 19.57 32.64
C LEU A 28 1.20 20.98 32.10
N SER A 29 -0.04 21.22 31.67
CA SER A 29 -0.45 22.52 31.12
C SER A 29 -0.40 23.63 32.18
N ASP A 30 -0.77 23.29 33.42
CA ASP A 30 -0.75 24.19 34.58
C ASP A 30 0.68 24.46 35.04
N LYS A 31 1.54 23.43 35.12
CA LYS A 31 2.97 23.59 35.43
C LYS A 31 3.68 24.48 34.40
N LEU A 32 3.21 24.47 33.14
CA LEU A 32 3.72 25.33 32.07
C LEU A 32 3.06 26.72 32.01
N LYS A 33 2.03 27.01 32.81
CA LYS A 33 1.23 28.24 32.71
C LYS A 33 2.05 29.51 32.94
N ALA A 34 3.01 29.49 33.88
CA ALA A 34 3.92 30.60 34.13
C ALA A 34 4.80 30.94 32.91
N PHE A 35 5.30 29.91 32.21
CA PHE A 35 6.21 30.03 31.08
C PHE A 35 5.50 30.35 29.75
N LYS A 36 4.17 30.23 29.69
CA LYS A 36 3.34 30.56 28.51
C LYS A 36 2.97 32.03 28.41
N SER A 37 3.28 32.85 29.43
CA SER A 37 3.02 34.29 29.41
C SER A 37 3.95 35.00 28.42
N SER A 38 3.40 35.87 27.57
CA SER A 38 4.18 36.73 26.67
C SER A 38 5.01 37.80 27.40
N ALA A 39 4.76 38.00 28.71
CA ALA A 39 5.49 38.89 29.59
C ALA A 39 6.28 38.14 30.68
N PHE A 40 6.72 36.91 30.40
CA PHE A 40 7.55 36.14 31.32
C PHE A 40 8.97 36.73 31.41
N ASP A 41 9.37 37.16 32.61
CA ASP A 41 10.74 37.58 32.92
C ASP A 41 11.51 36.44 33.62
N PRO A 42 12.55 35.86 32.99
CA PRO A 42 13.40 34.85 33.61
C PRO A 42 14.13 35.34 34.87
N GLU A 43 14.56 36.60 34.91
CA GLU A 43 15.36 37.12 36.03
C GLU A 43 14.48 37.36 37.26
N ALA A 44 13.30 37.98 37.11
CA ALA A 44 12.33 38.07 38.20
C ALA A 44 11.85 36.68 38.67
N TYR A 45 11.65 35.71 37.77
CA TYR A 45 11.24 34.35 38.14
C TYR A 45 12.30 33.66 39.02
N VAL A 46 13.57 33.68 38.60
CA VAL A 46 14.68 33.11 39.38
C VAL A 46 14.92 33.91 40.66
N SER A 47 14.92 35.24 40.61
CA SER A 47 15.11 36.12 41.79
C SER A 47 14.01 35.92 42.84
N THR A 48 12.78 35.61 42.42
CA THR A 48 11.66 35.37 43.34
C THR A 48 11.73 33.97 43.93
N LYS A 49 11.97 32.92 43.12
CA LYS A 49 11.97 31.54 43.63
C LYS A 49 13.25 31.17 44.38
N CYS A 50 14.39 31.81 44.11
CA CYS A 50 15.68 31.53 44.75
C CYS A 50 16.07 32.50 45.89
N ARG A 51 15.21 33.44 46.30
CA ARG A 51 15.59 34.52 47.24
C ARG A 51 15.98 34.06 48.65
N SER A 52 15.53 32.88 49.07
CA SER A 52 15.70 32.37 50.44
C SER A 52 15.85 30.84 50.47
N ILE A 53 16.55 30.27 49.49
CA ILE A 53 16.66 28.82 49.27
C ILE A 53 18.08 28.32 49.57
N SER A 54 18.18 27.14 50.18
CA SER A 54 19.45 26.43 50.42
C SER A 54 20.00 25.77 49.15
N GLU A 55 21.31 25.48 49.13
CA GLU A 55 21.98 24.78 48.01
C GLU A 55 21.31 23.43 47.65
N LYS A 56 20.57 22.81 48.58
CA LYS A 56 19.81 21.57 48.32
C LYS A 56 18.54 21.84 47.53
N GLU A 57 17.75 22.85 47.89
CA GLU A 57 16.51 23.15 47.15
C GLU A 57 16.81 23.84 45.81
N THR A 58 17.93 24.56 45.66
CA THR A 58 18.41 25.04 44.33
C THR A 58 18.66 23.87 43.37
N ARG A 59 19.31 22.80 43.85
CA ARG A 59 19.53 21.58 43.05
C ARG A 59 18.22 20.86 42.72
N HIS A 60 17.28 20.83 43.66
CA HIS A 60 15.96 20.25 43.44
C HIS A 60 15.17 21.06 42.39
N LEU A 61 15.18 22.39 42.48
CA LEU A 61 14.56 23.29 41.50
C LEU A 61 15.18 23.15 40.10
N LEU A 62 16.51 23.02 40.01
CA LEU A 62 17.19 22.75 38.75
C LEU A 62 16.73 21.42 38.13
N HIS A 63 16.68 20.35 38.93
CA HIS A 63 16.19 19.03 38.48
C HIS A 63 14.73 19.10 38.01
N TYR A 64 13.87 19.78 38.77
CA TYR A 64 12.46 20.01 38.43
C TYR A 64 12.30 20.73 37.07
N LEU A 65 13.03 21.83 36.86
CA LEU A 65 12.98 22.60 35.62
C LEU A 65 13.50 21.80 34.41
N VAL A 66 14.51 20.95 34.60
CA VAL A 66 15.03 20.05 33.56
C VAL A 66 13.99 18.99 33.16
N GLU A 67 13.35 18.33 34.12
CA GLU A 67 12.29 17.34 33.82
C GLU A 67 11.03 18.02 33.25
N LEU A 68 10.64 19.21 33.72
CA LEU A 68 9.53 19.98 33.15
C LEU A 68 9.80 20.39 31.70
N LYS A 69 11.02 20.86 31.38
CA LYS A 69 11.44 21.16 30.00
C LYS A 69 11.35 19.93 29.09
N LYS A 70 11.84 18.79 29.57
CA LYS A 70 11.81 17.50 28.86
C LYS A 70 10.38 17.02 28.61
N ALA A 71 9.52 17.07 29.63
CA ALA A 71 8.11 16.71 29.50
C ALA A 71 7.35 17.66 28.54
N SER A 72 7.66 18.96 28.55
CA SER A 72 7.11 19.92 27.59
C SER A 72 7.55 19.64 26.15
N ALA A 73 8.80 19.23 25.94
CA ALA A 73 9.31 18.87 24.61
C ALA A 73 8.67 17.56 24.10
N GLU A 74 8.51 16.57 24.98
CA GLU A 74 7.82 15.31 24.69
C GLU A 74 6.35 15.54 24.27
N GLU A 75 5.64 16.43 24.97
CA GLU A 75 4.24 16.73 24.67
C GLU A 75 4.07 17.58 23.39
N MET A 76 4.96 18.55 23.17
CA MET A 76 5.02 19.28 21.89
C MET A 76 5.28 18.31 20.73
N ARG A 77 6.22 17.36 20.91
CA ARG A 77 6.52 16.32 19.93
C ARG A 77 5.28 15.47 19.64
N LYS A 78 4.59 14.94 20.67
CA LYS A 78 3.35 14.16 20.50
C LYS A 78 2.27 14.95 19.76
N SER A 79 2.02 16.20 20.15
CA SER A 79 1.02 17.06 19.52
C SER A 79 1.32 17.30 18.03
N VAL A 80 2.60 17.55 17.68
CA VAL A 80 3.03 17.66 16.28
C VAL A 80 2.81 16.34 15.53
N TYR A 81 3.24 15.19 16.07
CA TYR A 81 3.05 13.89 15.41
C TYR A 81 1.58 13.50 15.24
N ALA A 82 0.72 13.78 16.24
CA ALA A 82 -0.71 13.50 16.18
C ALA A 82 -1.40 14.31 15.06
N ASN A 83 -1.00 15.57 14.88
CA ASN A 83 -1.54 16.45 13.85
C ASN A 83 -0.80 16.33 12.50
N TYR A 84 0.32 15.63 12.42
CA TYR A 84 1.14 15.52 11.20
C TYR A 84 0.39 14.83 10.06
N SER A 85 -0.38 13.77 10.36
CA SER A 85 -1.22 13.08 9.36
C SER A 85 -2.31 13.99 8.80
N ALA A 86 -2.95 14.80 9.66
CA ALA A 86 -3.93 15.79 9.24
C ALA A 86 -3.28 16.87 8.34
N PHE A 87 -2.14 17.44 8.76
CA PHE A 87 -1.41 18.46 8.00
C PHE A 87 -0.96 17.97 6.61
N ILE A 88 -0.36 16.78 6.53
CA ILE A 88 0.08 16.19 5.25
C ILE A 88 -1.12 15.88 4.35
N ARG A 89 -2.25 15.44 4.91
CA ARG A 89 -3.48 15.22 4.16
C ARG A 89 -4.04 16.53 3.62
N THR A 90 -4.23 17.55 4.46
CA THR A 90 -4.76 18.85 4.01
C THR A 90 -3.84 19.54 3.01
N SER A 91 -2.52 19.43 3.17
CA SER A 91 -1.56 19.97 2.20
C SER A 91 -1.67 19.28 0.85
N ARG A 92 -1.95 17.97 0.81
CA ARG A 92 -2.18 17.23 -0.42
C ARG A 92 -3.52 17.59 -1.07
N GLU A 93 -4.59 17.64 -0.28
CA GLU A 93 -5.92 18.05 -0.72
C GLU A 93 -5.88 19.46 -1.36
N ILE A 94 -5.10 20.40 -0.81
CA ILE A 94 -4.87 21.72 -1.40
C ILE A 94 -4.17 21.62 -2.77
N SER A 95 -3.06 20.88 -2.88
CA SER A 95 -2.36 20.72 -4.17
C SER A 95 -3.19 19.98 -5.23
N ASP A 96 -4.02 19.01 -4.82
CA ASP A 96 -4.94 18.31 -5.71
C ASP A 96 -6.05 19.27 -6.21
N LEU A 97 -6.54 20.17 -5.35
CA LEU A 97 -7.49 21.24 -5.73
C LEU A 97 -6.86 22.28 -6.66
N GLU A 98 -5.60 22.67 -6.44
CA GLU A 98 -4.85 23.55 -7.36
C GLU A 98 -4.72 22.90 -8.76
N GLY A 99 -4.42 21.60 -8.82
CA GLY A 99 -4.39 20.84 -10.06
C GLY A 99 -5.75 20.79 -10.78
N GLN A 100 -6.83 20.57 -10.03
CA GLN A 100 -8.19 20.59 -10.57
C GLN A 100 -8.59 21.98 -11.10
N LEU A 101 -8.19 23.06 -10.41
CA LEU A 101 -8.45 24.43 -10.83
C LEU A 101 -7.72 24.77 -12.15
N ILE A 102 -6.47 24.32 -12.30
CA ILE A 102 -5.71 24.45 -13.55
C ILE A 102 -6.39 23.67 -14.69
N ALA A 103 -6.85 22.44 -14.43
CA ALA A 103 -7.58 21.65 -15.41
C ALA A 103 -8.89 22.33 -15.84
N LEU A 104 -9.69 22.82 -14.88
CA LEU A 104 -10.93 23.55 -15.14
C LEU A 104 -10.70 24.80 -15.99
N ARG A 105 -9.67 25.60 -15.65
CA ARG A 105 -9.26 26.77 -16.44
C ARG A 105 -8.94 26.38 -17.88
N ASN A 106 -8.17 25.32 -18.07
CA ASN A 106 -7.79 24.85 -19.41
C ASN A 106 -9.02 24.35 -20.20
N HIS A 107 -9.96 23.65 -19.57
CA HIS A 107 -11.23 23.25 -20.20
C HIS A 107 -12.10 24.45 -20.58
N LEU A 108 -12.18 25.48 -19.73
CA LEU A 108 -12.91 26.71 -20.03
C LEU A 108 -12.27 27.49 -21.19
N SER A 109 -10.95 27.64 -21.22
CA SER A 109 -10.24 28.23 -22.37
C SER A 109 -10.45 27.43 -23.66
N ASN A 110 -10.43 26.10 -23.61
CA ASN A 110 -10.65 25.28 -24.80
C ASN A 110 -12.10 25.39 -25.31
N ARG A 111 -13.10 25.40 -24.41
CA ARG A 111 -14.50 25.65 -24.78
C ARG A 111 -14.72 27.05 -25.35
N ALA A 112 -14.09 28.08 -24.77
CA ALA A 112 -14.14 29.43 -25.29
C ALA A 112 -13.53 29.53 -26.70
N SER A 113 -12.39 28.86 -26.94
CA SER A 113 -11.76 28.76 -28.26
C SER A 113 -12.67 28.08 -29.30
N ILE A 114 -13.31 26.98 -28.93
CA ILE A 114 -14.27 26.27 -29.82
C ILE A 114 -15.49 27.14 -30.11
N ILE A 115 -16.06 27.82 -29.11
CA ILE A 115 -17.19 28.75 -29.29
C ILE A 115 -16.80 29.91 -30.21
N GLN A 116 -15.59 30.46 -30.05
CA GLN A 116 -15.06 31.52 -30.91
C GLN A 116 -14.88 31.06 -32.35
N GLY A 117 -14.27 29.88 -32.57
CA GLY A 117 -14.12 29.29 -33.91
C GLY A 117 -15.46 28.95 -34.58
N LEU A 118 -16.46 28.51 -33.81
CA LEU A 118 -17.82 28.31 -34.32
C LEU A 118 -18.51 29.63 -34.65
N ALA A 119 -18.35 30.67 -33.81
CA ALA A 119 -18.87 32.00 -34.10
C ALA A 119 -18.27 32.58 -35.39
N GLU A 120 -16.96 32.42 -35.60
CA GLU A 120 -16.26 32.81 -36.83
C GLU A 120 -16.74 32.01 -38.05
N ALA A 121 -16.92 30.68 -37.93
CA ALA A 121 -17.43 29.84 -39.00
C ALA A 121 -18.90 30.14 -39.36
N THR A 122 -19.75 30.43 -38.38
CA THR A 122 -21.16 30.83 -38.65
C THR A 122 -21.25 32.20 -39.34
N ASN A 123 -20.31 33.10 -39.07
CA ASN A 123 -20.23 34.40 -39.75
C ASN A 123 -19.80 34.27 -41.22
N LEU A 124 -19.09 33.18 -41.58
CA LEU A 124 -18.72 32.87 -42.97
C LEU A 124 -19.86 32.24 -43.80
N ASN A 125 -20.81 31.57 -43.15
CA ASN A 125 -21.86 30.79 -43.82
C ASN A 125 -23.18 31.56 -44.07
N SER A 126 -23.22 32.86 -43.78
CA SER A 126 -24.44 33.70 -43.95
C SER A 126 -24.72 34.15 -45.40
N LEU A 127 -24.24 33.40 -46.41
CA LEU A 127 -24.53 33.70 -47.82
C LEU A 127 -24.68 32.43 -48.69
N SER A 128 -25.80 31.73 -48.55
CA SER A 128 -26.42 30.92 -49.62
C SER A 128 -27.84 30.51 -49.20
N THR A 129 -28.86 31.10 -49.81
CA THR A 129 -30.26 30.68 -49.68
C THR A 129 -30.51 29.38 -50.46
N PRO A 130 -31.32 28.44 -49.94
CA PRO A 130 -31.65 27.21 -50.68
C PRO A 130 -32.73 27.49 -51.73
N GLU A 131 -32.42 27.24 -53.00
CA GLU A 131 -33.45 27.17 -54.04
C GLU A 131 -34.11 25.79 -54.12
N SER A 132 -35.37 25.85 -54.52
CA SER A 132 -36.34 24.77 -54.72
C SER A 132 -35.97 23.80 -55.86
N LEU A 133 -36.86 22.81 -56.08
CA LEU A 133 -36.96 21.86 -57.21
C LEU A 133 -36.20 20.53 -57.03
N SER A 134 -36.75 19.37 -57.41
CA SER A 134 -38.14 19.05 -57.80
C SER A 134 -38.42 17.56 -57.60
N LYS A 135 -39.71 17.21 -57.61
CA LYS A 135 -40.24 15.84 -57.55
C LYS A 135 -40.20 15.18 -58.95
N ASP A 136 -40.34 13.86 -58.96
CA ASP A 136 -40.53 12.96 -60.11
C ASP A 136 -39.26 12.49 -60.84
N GLU A 137 -38.83 11.25 -60.54
CA GLU A 137 -38.68 10.17 -61.54
C GLU A 137 -38.48 8.82 -60.82
N ILE A 138 -39.50 7.95 -60.86
CA ILE A 138 -39.42 6.55 -60.43
C ILE A 138 -39.51 5.69 -61.68
N SER A 139 -38.49 4.89 -61.98
CA SER A 139 -38.65 3.62 -62.72
C SER A 139 -37.36 2.78 -62.78
N SER A 140 -37.52 1.47 -62.64
CA SER A 140 -36.60 0.41 -63.11
C SER A 140 -35.40 0.00 -62.24
N PHE A 141 -35.67 -0.85 -61.24
CA PHE A 141 -34.94 -2.12 -61.07
C PHE A 141 -35.74 -3.10 -60.18
N GLU A 142 -36.68 -3.84 -60.77
CA GLU A 142 -37.18 -5.07 -60.14
C GLU A 142 -36.12 -6.16 -60.27
N SER A 143 -35.29 -6.30 -59.24
CA SER A 143 -34.69 -7.59 -58.91
C SER A 143 -35.46 -8.19 -57.75
N SER A 144 -35.73 -9.49 -57.82
CA SER A 144 -36.55 -10.29 -56.91
C SER A 144 -36.26 -10.02 -55.42
N ALA A 145 -36.85 -8.97 -54.87
CA ALA A 145 -36.86 -8.68 -53.45
C ALA A 145 -37.80 -9.67 -52.79
N VAL A 146 -37.22 -10.74 -52.24
CA VAL A 146 -37.87 -11.56 -51.22
C VAL A 146 -38.28 -10.59 -50.10
N GLU A 147 -39.58 -10.48 -49.81
CA GLU A 147 -40.06 -9.64 -48.70
C GLU A 147 -39.26 -10.02 -47.45
N PRO A 148 -38.58 -9.05 -46.80
CA PRO A 148 -37.75 -9.36 -45.65
C PRO A 148 -38.62 -10.00 -44.58
N THR A 149 -38.25 -11.20 -44.13
CA THR A 149 -39.12 -11.89 -43.18
C THR A 149 -39.07 -11.14 -41.84
N PRO A 150 -40.10 -11.19 -40.98
CA PRO A 150 -40.13 -10.39 -39.75
C PRO A 150 -38.94 -10.62 -38.80
N ILE A 151 -38.22 -11.74 -38.95
CA ILE A 151 -36.98 -12.04 -38.20
C ILE A 151 -35.74 -11.33 -38.78
N ASP A 152 -35.76 -10.98 -40.07
CA ASP A 152 -34.69 -10.25 -40.76
C ASP A 152 -34.81 -8.74 -40.47
N GLU A 153 -36.03 -8.20 -40.49
CA GLU A 153 -36.32 -6.82 -40.04
C GLU A 153 -35.94 -6.63 -38.56
N TRP A 154 -36.36 -7.56 -37.70
CA TRP A 154 -35.99 -7.54 -36.28
C TRP A 154 -34.47 -7.64 -36.09
N ARG A 155 -33.77 -8.46 -36.88
CA ARG A 155 -32.31 -8.59 -36.83
C ARG A 155 -31.60 -7.31 -37.26
N ALA A 156 -32.10 -6.64 -38.30
CA ALA A 156 -31.56 -5.35 -38.76
C ALA A 156 -31.67 -4.31 -37.64
N HIS A 157 -32.88 -4.11 -37.10
CA HIS A 157 -33.13 -3.18 -36.00
C HIS A 157 -32.32 -3.53 -34.74
N PHE A 158 -32.19 -4.81 -34.38
CA PHE A 158 -31.33 -5.26 -33.28
C PHE A 158 -29.86 -4.90 -33.52
N THR A 159 -29.36 -5.09 -34.74
CA THR A 159 -27.96 -4.79 -35.09
C THR A 159 -27.69 -3.28 -35.07
N GLU A 160 -28.56 -2.48 -35.67
CA GLU A 160 -28.47 -1.01 -35.64
C GLU A 160 -28.53 -0.46 -34.22
N SER A 161 -29.49 -0.92 -33.41
CA SER A 161 -29.63 -0.54 -32.00
C SER A 161 -28.37 -0.88 -31.18
N LEU A 162 -27.79 -2.06 -31.40
CA LEU A 162 -26.54 -2.46 -30.75
C LEU A 162 -25.38 -1.57 -31.18
N GLU A 163 -25.22 -1.27 -32.48
CA GLU A 163 -24.16 -0.40 -32.99
C GLU A 163 -24.26 1.03 -32.44
N VAL A 164 -25.48 1.57 -32.27
CA VAL A 164 -25.72 2.86 -31.59
C VAL A 164 -25.29 2.80 -30.13
N LEU A 165 -25.70 1.78 -29.36
CA LEU A 165 -25.32 1.63 -27.95
C LEU A 165 -23.80 1.50 -27.77
N LEU A 166 -23.11 0.80 -28.69
CA LEU A 166 -21.66 0.70 -28.68
C LEU A 166 -20.95 2.00 -29.05
N ALA A 167 -21.50 2.79 -30.00
CA ALA A 167 -20.99 4.11 -30.32
C ALA A 167 -21.13 5.09 -29.14
N GLU A 168 -22.24 4.99 -28.39
CA GLU A 168 -22.48 5.76 -27.14
C GLU A 168 -21.71 5.22 -25.92
N ARG A 169 -20.94 4.13 -26.06
CA ARG A 169 -20.24 3.41 -24.98
C ARG A 169 -21.14 2.88 -23.86
N ARG A 170 -22.42 2.65 -24.14
CA ARG A 170 -23.42 2.12 -23.19
C ARG A 170 -23.32 0.60 -23.12
N VAL A 171 -22.17 0.13 -22.61
CA VAL A 171 -21.79 -1.31 -22.61
C VAL A 171 -22.80 -2.16 -21.85
N ASP A 172 -23.28 -1.73 -20.68
CA ASP A 172 -24.24 -2.52 -19.89
C ASP A 172 -25.57 -2.71 -20.63
N GLU A 173 -26.06 -1.66 -21.30
CA GLU A 173 -27.29 -1.73 -22.10
C GLU A 173 -27.11 -2.55 -23.39
N ALA A 174 -25.91 -2.52 -23.99
CA ALA A 174 -25.56 -3.39 -25.11
C ALA A 174 -25.54 -4.87 -24.68
N LEU A 175 -25.10 -5.18 -23.45
CA LEU A 175 -25.18 -6.52 -22.87
C LEU A 175 -26.63 -6.93 -22.60
N ASP A 176 -27.43 -6.05 -22.01
CA ASP A 176 -28.86 -6.33 -21.73
C ASP A 176 -29.64 -6.57 -23.03
N ALA A 177 -29.32 -5.84 -24.12
CA ALA A 177 -29.88 -6.08 -25.45
C ALA A 177 -29.44 -7.43 -26.05
N LEU A 178 -28.18 -7.85 -25.85
CA LEU A 178 -27.68 -9.17 -26.26
C LEU A 178 -28.35 -10.30 -25.47
N ASP A 179 -28.52 -10.13 -24.16
CA ASP A 179 -29.17 -11.10 -23.28
C ASP A 179 -30.67 -11.23 -23.62
N GLU A 180 -31.35 -10.15 -23.99
CA GLU A 180 -32.75 -10.20 -24.47
C GLU A 180 -32.86 -10.84 -25.87
N ALA A 181 -31.94 -10.53 -26.78
CA ALA A 181 -31.88 -11.20 -28.09
C ALA A 181 -31.71 -12.72 -27.96
N GLU A 182 -30.89 -13.16 -27.01
CA GLU A 182 -30.66 -14.57 -26.71
C GLU A 182 -31.91 -15.22 -26.08
N LYS A 183 -32.63 -14.54 -25.18
CA LYS A 183 -33.96 -14.98 -24.70
C LYS A 183 -34.96 -15.13 -25.84
N VAL A 184 -35.03 -14.18 -26.78
CA VAL A 184 -35.93 -14.27 -27.95
C VAL A 184 -35.58 -15.46 -28.83
N ALA A 185 -34.29 -15.73 -29.05
CA ALA A 185 -33.83 -16.89 -29.80
C ALA A 185 -34.08 -18.23 -29.08
N ASN A 186 -34.13 -18.25 -27.74
CA ASN A 186 -34.33 -19.47 -26.95
C ASN A 186 -35.81 -19.77 -26.64
N ASN A 187 -36.66 -18.75 -26.48
CA ASN A 187 -38.11 -18.89 -26.25
C ASN A 187 -38.93 -19.16 -27.53
N ALA A 188 -38.26 -19.32 -28.68
CA ALA A 188 -38.90 -19.58 -29.97
C ALA A 188 -39.60 -20.95 -30.16
N PRO A 189 -39.24 -22.07 -29.49
CA PRO A 189 -39.83 -23.38 -29.80
C PRO A 189 -41.07 -23.76 -28.97
N ASP A 190 -41.22 -23.25 -27.74
CA ASP A 190 -42.07 -23.92 -26.74
C ASP A 190 -43.46 -23.28 -26.51
N ASN A 191 -43.72 -22.07 -27.00
CA ASN A 191 -45.03 -21.41 -26.85
C ASN A 191 -46.03 -21.84 -27.93
N ALA A 192 -46.32 -23.15 -27.97
CA ALA A 192 -47.28 -23.77 -28.89
C ALA A 192 -48.76 -23.56 -28.48
N GLY A 193 -49.12 -22.34 -28.06
CA GLY A 193 -50.46 -21.98 -27.58
C GLY A 193 -50.91 -20.62 -28.10
N THR A 194 -52.03 -20.62 -28.84
CA THR A 194 -52.77 -19.46 -29.39
C THR A 194 -52.03 -18.56 -30.40
N ASP A 195 -52.40 -18.76 -31.66
CA ASP A 195 -52.51 -17.80 -32.78
C ASP A 195 -51.56 -16.59 -32.91
N ARG A 196 -50.89 -16.56 -34.07
CA ARG A 196 -50.05 -15.48 -34.64
C ARG A 196 -48.60 -15.36 -34.11
N ARG A 197 -47.75 -16.32 -34.47
CA ARG A 197 -46.36 -16.06 -34.88
C ARG A 197 -46.01 -16.88 -36.12
N PRO A 198 -45.14 -16.39 -37.04
CA PRO A 198 -44.70 -17.18 -38.19
C PRO A 198 -43.92 -18.40 -37.73
N LEU A 199 -44.07 -19.53 -38.43
CA LEU A 199 -43.19 -20.69 -38.24
C LEU A 199 -41.75 -20.27 -38.51
N LEU A 200 -40.96 -20.11 -37.45
CA LEU A 200 -39.53 -19.88 -37.58
C LEU A 200 -38.89 -21.18 -38.09
N THR A 201 -38.41 -21.15 -39.33
CA THR A 201 -37.70 -22.29 -39.89
C THR A 201 -36.43 -22.57 -39.08
N PRO A 202 -36.01 -23.84 -38.91
CA PRO A 202 -34.79 -24.16 -38.16
C PRO A 202 -33.53 -23.44 -38.68
N SER A 203 -33.49 -23.10 -39.97
CA SER A 203 -32.44 -22.30 -40.62
C SER A 203 -32.49 -20.81 -40.26
N ALA A 204 -33.67 -20.22 -40.10
CA ALA A 204 -33.79 -18.84 -39.62
C ALA A 204 -33.31 -18.70 -38.17
N LEU A 205 -33.66 -19.67 -37.31
CA LEU A 205 -33.20 -19.71 -35.92
C LEU A 205 -31.70 -19.94 -35.77
N SER A 206 -31.10 -20.83 -36.57
CA SER A 206 -29.64 -21.03 -36.54
C SER A 206 -28.90 -19.80 -37.07
N SER A 207 -29.42 -19.16 -38.13
CA SER A 207 -28.91 -17.89 -38.66
C SER A 207 -29.00 -16.74 -37.64
N LEU A 208 -30.09 -16.65 -36.87
CA LEU A 208 -30.22 -15.67 -35.78
C LEU A 208 -29.22 -15.93 -34.65
N ARG A 209 -29.10 -17.17 -34.17
CA ARG A 209 -28.12 -17.52 -33.12
C ARG A 209 -26.69 -17.26 -33.56
N ALA A 210 -26.35 -17.53 -34.82
CA ALA A 210 -25.05 -17.20 -35.40
C ALA A 210 -24.78 -15.68 -35.41
N ALA A 211 -25.79 -14.86 -35.75
CA ALA A 211 -25.66 -13.40 -35.71
C ALA A 211 -25.46 -12.87 -34.27
N ILE A 212 -26.22 -13.37 -33.29
CA ILE A 212 -26.06 -13.00 -31.87
C ILE A 212 -24.67 -13.40 -31.36
N ALA A 213 -24.21 -14.62 -31.65
CA ALA A 213 -22.88 -15.09 -31.28
C ALA A 213 -21.76 -14.24 -31.90
N GLU A 214 -21.90 -13.84 -33.16
CA GLU A 214 -20.95 -12.96 -33.84
C GLU A 214 -20.92 -11.55 -33.21
N GLN A 215 -22.06 -11.00 -32.82
CA GLN A 215 -22.11 -9.70 -32.13
C GLN A 215 -21.53 -9.79 -30.70
N ARG A 216 -21.84 -10.84 -29.93
CA ARG A 216 -21.18 -11.14 -28.63
C ARG A 216 -19.65 -11.21 -28.80
N ARG A 217 -19.17 -11.89 -29.84
CA ARG A 217 -17.73 -11.99 -30.18
C ARG A 217 -17.11 -10.64 -30.54
N LYS A 218 -17.77 -9.82 -31.36
CA LYS A 218 -17.31 -8.46 -31.71
C LYS A 218 -17.19 -7.58 -30.47
N LEU A 219 -18.21 -7.55 -29.61
CA LEU A 219 -18.19 -6.79 -28.37
C LEU A 219 -17.08 -7.27 -27.42
N GLY A 220 -16.92 -8.58 -27.27
CA GLY A 220 -15.83 -9.18 -26.48
C GLY A 220 -14.44 -8.73 -26.96
N ASN A 221 -14.21 -8.67 -28.29
CA ASN A 221 -12.94 -8.17 -28.83
C ASN A 221 -12.72 -6.68 -28.52
N LEU A 222 -13.74 -5.83 -28.70
CA LEU A 222 -13.65 -4.39 -28.42
C LEU A 222 -13.33 -4.13 -26.93
N LEU A 223 -13.98 -4.86 -26.03
CA LEU A 223 -13.71 -4.81 -24.59
C LEU A 223 -12.31 -5.33 -24.24
N ALA A 224 -11.89 -6.45 -24.85
CA ALA A 224 -10.55 -6.99 -24.66
C ALA A 224 -9.46 -6.01 -25.14
N ASP A 225 -9.67 -5.31 -26.25
CA ASP A 225 -8.75 -4.29 -26.75
C ASP A 225 -8.73 -3.04 -25.87
N ALA A 226 -9.87 -2.62 -25.31
CA ALA A 226 -9.90 -1.56 -24.29
C ALA A 226 -9.07 -1.94 -23.05
N ALA A 227 -9.21 -3.17 -22.52
CA ALA A 227 -8.43 -3.67 -21.38
C ALA A 227 -6.92 -3.79 -21.64
N ARG A 228 -6.49 -3.83 -22.91
CA ARG A 228 -5.06 -3.85 -23.30
C ARG A 228 -4.42 -2.45 -23.28
N GLN A 229 -5.21 -1.38 -23.30
CA GLN A 229 -4.70 0.00 -23.35
C GLN A 229 -3.97 0.36 -22.05
N ALA A 230 -2.79 0.99 -22.18
CA ALA A 230 -1.95 1.35 -21.03
C ALA A 230 -2.51 2.49 -20.15
N SER A 231 -3.50 3.23 -20.66
CA SER A 231 -4.14 4.37 -20.00
C SER A 231 -5.43 4.03 -19.24
N ILE A 232 -5.89 2.76 -19.27
CA ILE A 232 -7.15 2.37 -18.64
C ILE A 232 -7.11 2.59 -17.12
N SER A 233 -8.14 3.24 -16.56
CA SER A 233 -8.25 3.40 -15.11
C SER A 233 -8.63 2.07 -14.44
N GLY A 234 -8.35 1.95 -13.13
CA GLY A 234 -8.74 0.76 -12.36
C GLY A 234 -10.27 0.55 -12.29
N PHE A 235 -11.05 1.63 -12.39
CA PHE A 235 -12.51 1.54 -12.44
C PHE A 235 -13.00 1.00 -13.79
N GLU A 236 -12.53 1.58 -14.90
CA GLU A 236 -12.86 1.12 -16.24
C GLU A 236 -12.41 -0.33 -16.47
N LEU A 237 -11.22 -0.71 -15.99
CA LEU A 237 -10.72 -2.09 -16.10
C LEU A 237 -11.69 -3.08 -15.45
N ARG A 238 -12.21 -2.78 -14.25
CA ARG A 238 -13.19 -3.65 -13.59
C ARG A 238 -14.51 -3.71 -14.35
N SER A 239 -15.03 -2.57 -14.82
CA SER A 239 -16.26 -2.53 -15.64
C SER A 239 -16.11 -3.40 -16.90
N VAL A 240 -15.00 -3.24 -17.64
CA VAL A 240 -14.69 -4.01 -18.84
C VAL A 240 -14.54 -5.51 -18.55
N VAL A 241 -13.87 -5.88 -17.46
CA VAL A 241 -13.68 -7.30 -17.07
C VAL A 241 -15.01 -7.93 -16.59
N THR A 242 -15.85 -7.19 -15.87
CA THR A 242 -17.21 -7.64 -15.51
C THR A 242 -18.09 -7.83 -16.74
N ALA A 243 -18.02 -6.91 -17.72
CA ALA A 243 -18.71 -7.03 -19.00
C ALA A 243 -18.25 -8.28 -19.79
N LEU A 244 -16.95 -8.59 -19.79
CA LEU A 244 -16.41 -9.81 -20.39
C LEU A 244 -16.86 -11.09 -19.65
N LYS A 245 -16.95 -11.08 -18.30
CA LYS A 245 -17.55 -12.18 -17.53
C LYS A 245 -19.03 -12.37 -17.90
N ARG A 246 -19.82 -11.29 -18.05
CA ARG A 246 -21.23 -11.34 -18.53
C ARG A 246 -21.35 -11.91 -19.95
N LEU A 247 -20.37 -11.65 -20.82
CA LEU A 247 -20.31 -12.25 -22.17
C LEU A 247 -19.98 -13.76 -22.16
N GLY A 248 -19.69 -14.36 -21.01
CA GLY A 248 -19.43 -15.79 -20.85
C GLY A 248 -17.95 -16.19 -21.04
N ASP A 249 -17.06 -15.24 -21.31
CA ASP A 249 -15.62 -15.49 -21.45
C ASP A 249 -14.85 -15.12 -20.17
N GLY A 250 -15.25 -15.78 -19.06
CA GLY A 250 -14.63 -15.60 -17.75
C GLY A 250 -13.11 -15.84 -17.73
N PRO A 251 -12.59 -16.93 -18.33
CA PRO A 251 -11.15 -17.18 -18.39
C PRO A 251 -10.36 -16.09 -19.13
N HIS A 252 -10.84 -15.59 -20.27
CA HIS A 252 -10.15 -14.49 -20.95
C HIS A 252 -10.23 -13.19 -20.15
N ALA A 253 -11.39 -12.89 -19.55
CA ALA A 253 -11.59 -11.73 -18.70
C ALA A 253 -10.61 -11.71 -17.51
N HIS A 254 -10.46 -12.85 -16.83
CA HIS A 254 -9.54 -13.00 -15.70
C HIS A 254 -8.06 -12.86 -16.13
N ALA A 255 -7.67 -13.56 -17.21
CA ALA A 255 -6.31 -13.44 -17.76
C ALA A 255 -5.97 -12.00 -18.20
N LEU A 256 -6.94 -11.24 -18.73
CA LEU A 256 -6.78 -9.82 -19.08
C LEU A 256 -6.61 -8.93 -17.85
N LEU A 257 -7.40 -9.14 -16.79
CA LEU A 257 -7.27 -8.42 -15.51
C LEU A 257 -5.84 -8.57 -14.94
N LEU A 258 -5.37 -9.81 -14.83
CA LEU A 258 -4.04 -10.14 -14.34
C LEU A 258 -2.92 -9.60 -15.25
N THR A 259 -3.11 -9.63 -16.56
CA THR A 259 -2.17 -9.06 -17.54
C THR A 259 -2.10 -7.53 -17.47
N SER A 260 -3.22 -6.86 -17.19
CA SER A 260 -3.26 -5.41 -17.01
C SER A 260 -2.51 -4.97 -15.75
N HIS A 261 -2.76 -5.65 -14.61
CA HIS A 261 -2.00 -5.42 -13.37
C HIS A 261 -0.49 -5.69 -13.54
N ARG A 262 -0.10 -6.75 -14.26
CA ARG A 262 1.31 -7.00 -14.64
C ARG A 262 1.90 -5.86 -15.48
N ARG A 263 1.18 -5.36 -16.48
CA ARG A 263 1.65 -4.24 -17.34
C ARG A 263 1.87 -2.97 -16.51
N LYS A 264 0.95 -2.65 -15.60
CA LYS A 264 1.06 -1.54 -14.65
C LYS A 264 2.29 -1.69 -13.74
N LEU A 265 2.51 -2.90 -13.21
CA LEU A 265 3.68 -3.22 -12.39
C LEU A 265 4.99 -3.03 -13.17
N GLN A 266 5.06 -3.52 -14.41
CA GLN A 266 6.24 -3.36 -15.28
C GLN A 266 6.54 -1.89 -15.59
N SER A 267 5.51 -1.10 -15.93
CA SER A 267 5.67 0.34 -16.19
C SER A 267 6.18 1.09 -14.95
N ASN A 268 5.56 0.88 -13.79
CA ASN A 268 6.00 1.50 -12.53
C ASN A 268 7.39 1.02 -12.08
N THR A 269 7.76 -0.23 -12.35
CA THR A 269 9.10 -0.74 -12.04
C THR A 269 10.18 -0.06 -12.89
N GLN A 270 9.88 0.37 -14.12
CA GLN A 270 10.83 1.12 -14.96
C GLN A 270 11.10 2.54 -14.43
N THR A 271 10.14 3.16 -13.73
CA THR A 271 10.36 4.48 -13.09
C THR A 271 11.20 4.36 -11.81
N LEU A 272 11.08 3.25 -11.09
CA LEU A 272 11.92 2.90 -9.94
C LEU A 272 13.31 2.40 -10.37
N ARG A 273 14.22 3.30 -10.73
CA ARG A 273 15.63 2.94 -10.97
C ARG A 273 16.41 2.68 -9.66
N PRO A 274 17.29 1.66 -9.60
CA PRO A 274 18.23 1.48 -8.49
C PRO A 274 19.19 2.67 -8.38
N SER A 275 19.01 3.50 -7.35
CA SER A 275 19.79 4.73 -7.17
C SER A 275 21.07 4.50 -6.34
N GLY A 276 22.09 3.90 -6.95
CA GLY A 276 23.42 3.73 -6.35
C GLY A 276 23.50 2.73 -5.18
N ALA A 277 24.72 2.44 -4.73
CA ALA A 277 24.99 1.37 -3.76
C ALA A 277 24.47 1.65 -2.33
N THR A 278 24.22 2.91 -1.97
CA THR A 278 23.82 3.35 -0.62
C THR A 278 22.32 3.32 -0.36
N HIS A 279 21.47 3.18 -1.38
CA HIS A 279 20.00 3.26 -1.23
C HIS A 279 19.27 1.91 -1.34
N GLY A 280 19.98 0.78 -1.18
CA GLY A 280 19.41 -0.56 -1.34
C GLY A 280 18.15 -0.80 -0.51
N VAL A 281 18.13 -0.37 0.76
CA VAL A 281 16.96 -0.52 1.67
C VAL A 281 15.76 0.31 1.19
N ALA A 282 15.97 1.55 0.75
CA ALA A 282 14.91 2.41 0.23
C ALA A 282 14.35 1.89 -1.10
N TYR A 283 15.23 1.37 -1.98
CA TYR A 283 14.83 0.70 -3.20
C TYR A 283 14.01 -0.57 -2.92
N THR A 284 14.43 -1.42 -1.98
CA THR A 284 13.65 -2.57 -1.52
C THR A 284 12.29 -2.13 -1.00
N ALA A 285 12.20 -1.13 -0.12
CA ALA A 285 10.93 -0.66 0.43
C ALA A 285 9.96 -0.17 -0.66
N ALA A 286 10.44 0.66 -1.60
CA ALA A 286 9.62 1.19 -2.69
C ALA A 286 9.15 0.09 -3.66
N LEU A 287 10.05 -0.81 -4.08
CA LEU A 287 9.71 -1.89 -5.01
C LEU A 287 8.81 -2.95 -4.32
N SER A 288 9.10 -3.29 -3.08
CA SER A 288 8.29 -4.22 -2.28
C SER A 288 6.86 -3.71 -2.12
N HIS A 289 6.69 -2.44 -1.73
CA HIS A 289 5.39 -1.81 -1.63
C HIS A 289 4.64 -1.82 -2.98
N LEU A 290 5.31 -1.43 -4.08
CA LEU A 290 4.73 -1.42 -5.42
C LEU A 290 4.23 -2.82 -5.85
N VAL A 291 5.07 -3.85 -5.70
CA VAL A 291 4.74 -5.23 -6.09
C VAL A 291 3.57 -5.74 -5.24
N PHE A 292 3.70 -5.73 -3.92
CA PHE A 292 2.71 -6.35 -3.04
C PHE A 292 1.39 -5.56 -2.96
N SER A 293 1.38 -4.23 -3.14
CA SER A 293 0.12 -3.48 -3.30
C SER A 293 -0.56 -3.75 -4.65
N THR A 294 0.21 -3.98 -5.73
CA THR A 294 -0.36 -4.35 -7.04
C THR A 294 -0.93 -5.78 -7.00
N ILE A 295 -0.23 -6.72 -6.34
CA ILE A 295 -0.75 -8.07 -6.08
C ILE A 295 -2.01 -8.02 -5.21
N ALA A 296 -2.01 -7.22 -4.12
CA ALA A 296 -3.18 -7.03 -3.27
C ALA A 296 -4.39 -6.49 -4.06
N GLN A 297 -4.16 -5.55 -4.97
CA GLN A 297 -5.22 -4.99 -5.81
C GLN A 297 -5.72 -6.01 -6.85
N GLY A 298 -4.83 -6.73 -7.52
CA GLY A 298 -5.20 -7.79 -8.46
C GLY A 298 -6.01 -8.92 -7.81
N ALA A 299 -5.61 -9.35 -6.61
CA ALA A 299 -6.36 -10.32 -5.82
C ALA A 299 -7.73 -9.78 -5.38
N SER A 300 -7.79 -8.52 -4.92
CA SER A 300 -9.06 -7.89 -4.54
C SER A 300 -10.00 -7.74 -5.74
N ASP A 301 -9.50 -7.25 -6.88
CA ASP A 301 -10.31 -7.05 -8.08
C ASP A 301 -10.81 -8.40 -8.63
N SER A 302 -9.96 -9.44 -8.63
CA SER A 302 -10.33 -10.81 -9.01
C SER A 302 -11.46 -11.34 -8.13
N LEU A 303 -11.29 -11.36 -6.80
CA LEU A 303 -12.31 -11.82 -5.86
C LEU A 303 -13.64 -11.03 -5.98
N THR A 304 -13.60 -9.72 -6.27
CA THR A 304 -14.83 -8.92 -6.43
C THR A 304 -15.61 -9.18 -7.73
N ILE A 305 -14.99 -9.79 -8.75
CA ILE A 305 -15.62 -10.03 -10.06
C ILE A 305 -15.88 -11.52 -10.29
N PHE A 306 -14.95 -12.38 -9.84
CA PHE A 306 -14.92 -13.81 -10.12
C PHE A 306 -15.32 -14.68 -8.91
N ASP A 307 -15.55 -14.08 -7.75
CA ASP A 307 -15.82 -14.77 -6.49
C ASP A 307 -14.68 -15.77 -6.14
N ASP A 308 -14.91 -16.73 -5.23
CA ASP A 308 -13.91 -17.76 -4.88
C ASP A 308 -14.06 -19.02 -5.75
N GLU A 309 -14.19 -18.84 -7.07
CA GLU A 309 -14.19 -19.94 -8.03
C GLU A 309 -12.76 -20.53 -8.16
N PRO A 310 -12.58 -21.86 -7.92
CA PRO A 310 -11.25 -22.45 -7.75
C PRO A 310 -10.36 -22.38 -9.00
N ALA A 311 -10.95 -22.26 -10.20
CA ALA A 311 -10.21 -22.07 -11.44
C ALA A 311 -9.47 -20.71 -11.47
N TYR A 312 -10.18 -19.62 -11.14
CA TYR A 312 -9.61 -18.27 -11.13
C TYR A 312 -8.70 -18.07 -9.91
N SER A 313 -9.07 -18.59 -8.73
CA SER A 313 -8.20 -18.57 -7.54
C SER A 313 -6.85 -19.27 -7.80
N SER A 314 -6.82 -20.39 -8.54
CA SER A 314 -5.58 -21.08 -8.95
C SER A 314 -4.72 -20.25 -9.91
N GLU A 315 -5.33 -19.60 -10.90
CA GLU A 315 -4.62 -18.71 -11.83
C GLU A 315 -4.06 -17.47 -11.11
N LEU A 316 -4.84 -16.87 -10.21
CA LEU A 316 -4.45 -15.73 -9.37
C LEU A 316 -3.24 -16.07 -8.49
N VAL A 317 -3.23 -17.24 -7.85
CA VAL A 317 -2.08 -17.73 -7.06
C VAL A 317 -0.86 -17.90 -7.97
N THR A 318 -1.03 -18.54 -9.13
CA THR A 318 0.06 -18.77 -10.10
C THR A 318 0.66 -17.45 -10.60
N TRP A 319 -0.18 -16.46 -10.90
CA TRP A 319 0.23 -15.10 -11.25
C TRP A 319 0.99 -14.42 -10.10
N SER A 320 0.44 -14.45 -8.89
CA SER A 320 1.03 -13.84 -7.70
C SER A 320 2.41 -14.40 -7.36
N VAL A 321 2.58 -15.73 -7.49
CA VAL A 321 3.87 -16.41 -7.35
C VAL A 321 4.85 -15.94 -8.44
N SER A 322 4.41 -15.87 -9.70
CA SER A 322 5.25 -15.44 -10.82
C SER A 322 5.78 -14.00 -10.66
N GLU A 323 4.92 -13.06 -10.26
CA GLU A 323 5.33 -11.67 -9.97
C GLU A 323 6.26 -11.60 -8.75
N THR A 324 6.00 -12.40 -7.71
CA THR A 324 6.86 -12.50 -6.52
C THR A 324 8.25 -13.06 -6.85
N GLU A 325 8.35 -14.05 -7.74
CA GLU A 325 9.65 -14.55 -8.21
C GLU A 325 10.39 -13.51 -9.06
N ALA A 326 9.68 -12.79 -9.96
CA ALA A 326 10.29 -11.73 -10.76
C ALA A 326 10.86 -10.62 -9.87
N TYR A 327 10.10 -10.21 -8.85
CA TYR A 327 10.52 -9.30 -7.80
C TYR A 327 11.73 -9.82 -7.01
N ALA A 328 11.70 -11.08 -6.55
CA ALA A 328 12.78 -11.68 -5.80
C ALA A 328 14.09 -11.73 -6.60
N ARG A 329 14.02 -12.00 -7.92
CA ARG A 329 15.16 -11.92 -8.84
C ARG A 329 15.73 -10.50 -8.96
N LEU A 330 14.88 -9.46 -9.02
CA LEU A 330 15.31 -8.05 -9.04
C LEU A 330 16.02 -7.64 -7.75
N ILE A 331 15.42 -7.90 -6.59
CA ILE A 331 16.03 -7.63 -5.27
C ILE A 331 17.36 -8.38 -5.11
N THR A 332 17.38 -9.65 -5.52
CA THR A 332 18.59 -10.47 -5.50
C THR A 332 19.70 -9.82 -6.34
N ARG A 333 19.40 -9.41 -7.56
CA ARG A 333 20.37 -8.80 -8.49
C ARG A 333 20.88 -7.43 -8.02
N HIS A 334 19.99 -6.57 -7.54
CA HIS A 334 20.30 -5.15 -7.31
C HIS A 334 20.69 -4.82 -5.86
N VAL A 335 20.29 -5.64 -4.89
CA VAL A 335 20.56 -5.42 -3.46
C VAL A 335 21.45 -6.52 -2.89
N LEU A 336 21.02 -7.79 -2.96
CA LEU A 336 21.69 -8.89 -2.24
C LEU A 336 23.01 -9.37 -2.89
N ALA A 337 23.11 -9.30 -4.23
CA ALA A 337 24.32 -9.63 -4.98
C ALA A 337 25.29 -8.44 -5.14
N SER A 338 24.96 -7.27 -4.58
CA SER A 338 25.81 -6.09 -4.65
C SER A 338 27.13 -6.31 -3.91
N PRO A 339 28.31 -5.96 -4.48
CA PRO A 339 29.59 -6.07 -3.76
C PRO A 339 29.62 -5.29 -2.44
N ALA A 340 28.88 -4.17 -2.35
CA ALA A 340 28.75 -3.39 -1.11
C ALA A 340 27.88 -4.10 -0.04
N ALA A 341 27.04 -5.05 -0.42
CA ALA A 341 26.27 -5.89 0.50
C ALA A 341 27.06 -7.15 0.93
N PHE A 342 28.18 -7.47 0.28
CA PHE A 342 29.02 -8.64 0.55
C PHE A 342 29.82 -8.47 1.87
N GLY A 343 29.11 -8.59 3.00
CA GLY A 343 29.63 -8.38 4.35
C GLY A 343 28.63 -7.69 5.29
N GLY A 344 27.60 -7.04 4.74
CA GLY A 344 26.57 -6.34 5.51
C GLY A 344 25.39 -7.24 5.87
N LEU A 345 25.52 -8.11 6.89
CA LEU A 345 24.41 -8.92 7.43
C LEU A 345 23.16 -8.06 7.69
N ARG A 346 23.36 -6.85 8.22
CA ARG A 346 22.34 -5.83 8.44
C ARG A 346 21.52 -5.49 7.18
N ALA A 347 22.18 -5.20 6.05
CA ALA A 347 21.51 -4.79 4.82
C ALA A 347 20.69 -5.94 4.22
N VAL A 348 21.20 -7.17 4.32
CA VAL A 348 20.45 -8.38 3.94
C VAL A 348 19.25 -8.59 4.86
N ALA A 349 19.42 -8.43 6.18
CA ALA A 349 18.36 -8.63 7.15
C ALA A 349 17.24 -7.59 7.02
N GLU A 350 17.57 -6.30 6.94
CA GLU A 350 16.61 -5.20 6.74
C GLU A 350 15.85 -5.39 5.40
N CYS A 351 16.55 -5.82 4.34
CA CYS A 351 15.91 -6.14 3.05
C CYS A 351 14.92 -7.31 3.17
N VAL A 352 15.31 -8.43 3.79
CA VAL A 352 14.44 -9.60 3.94
C VAL A 352 13.23 -9.30 4.84
N GLN A 353 13.43 -8.56 5.93
CA GLN A 353 12.38 -8.13 6.86
C GLN A 353 11.33 -7.26 6.17
N ILE A 354 11.74 -6.31 5.32
CA ILE A 354 10.81 -5.46 4.54
C ILE A 354 9.96 -6.32 3.59
N CYS A 355 10.58 -7.25 2.86
CA CYS A 355 9.87 -8.11 1.92
C CYS A 355 8.85 -9.01 2.62
N LEU A 356 9.26 -9.68 3.70
CA LEU A 356 8.40 -10.60 4.45
C LEU A 356 7.28 -9.85 5.21
N GLY A 357 7.57 -8.65 5.72
CA GLY A 357 6.58 -7.74 6.28
C GLY A 357 5.43 -7.45 5.31
N HIS A 358 5.70 -7.13 4.04
CA HIS A 358 4.63 -6.97 3.05
C HIS A 358 3.93 -8.30 2.69
N CYS A 359 4.62 -9.44 2.67
CA CYS A 359 3.95 -10.74 2.48
C CYS A 359 3.00 -11.10 3.63
N SER A 360 3.33 -10.76 4.89
CA SER A 360 2.45 -10.98 6.05
C SER A 360 1.07 -10.33 5.89
N LEU A 361 1.01 -9.17 5.22
CA LEU A 361 -0.22 -8.43 4.98
C LEU A 361 -1.12 -9.10 3.92
N LEU A 362 -0.51 -9.90 3.02
CA LEU A 362 -1.20 -10.72 2.03
C LEU A 362 -1.60 -12.09 2.60
N GLU A 363 -0.80 -12.65 3.52
CA GLU A 363 -1.13 -13.86 4.26
C GLU A 363 -2.40 -13.68 5.11
N ALA A 364 -2.58 -12.52 5.74
CA ALA A 364 -3.82 -12.14 6.40
C ALA A 364 -5.05 -12.06 5.47
N ARG A 365 -4.85 -12.12 4.14
CA ARG A 365 -5.90 -12.16 3.10
C ARG A 365 -5.93 -13.49 2.34
N GLY A 366 -5.28 -14.54 2.86
CA GLY A 366 -5.27 -15.88 2.26
C GLY A 366 -4.18 -16.14 1.22
N LEU A 367 -3.29 -15.18 0.92
CA LEU A 367 -2.29 -15.30 -0.13
C LEU A 367 -0.86 -15.38 0.44
N SER A 368 -0.36 -16.59 0.70
CA SER A 368 1.00 -16.79 1.20
C SER A 368 2.06 -16.80 0.09
N LEU A 369 2.94 -15.80 0.16
CA LEU A 369 4.03 -15.58 -0.80
C LEU A 369 5.42 -15.62 -0.14
N SER A 370 5.48 -15.65 1.20
CA SER A 370 6.72 -15.72 1.96
C SER A 370 7.63 -16.91 1.59
N PRO A 371 7.12 -18.14 1.34
CA PRO A 371 7.96 -19.26 0.91
C PRO A 371 8.69 -19.00 -0.42
N VAL A 372 8.07 -18.25 -1.34
CA VAL A 372 8.65 -17.89 -2.65
C VAL A 372 9.86 -16.97 -2.47
N LEU A 373 9.75 -15.99 -1.55
CA LEU A 373 10.86 -15.11 -1.20
C LEU A 373 11.99 -15.85 -0.48
N LEU A 374 11.65 -16.66 0.54
CA LEU A 374 12.62 -17.40 1.33
C LEU A 374 13.48 -18.33 0.46
N LYS A 375 12.88 -19.02 -0.51
CA LYS A 375 13.57 -19.83 -1.53
C LYS A 375 14.68 -19.05 -2.27
N HIS A 376 14.44 -17.77 -2.59
CA HIS A 376 15.39 -16.93 -3.31
C HIS A 376 16.42 -16.25 -2.39
N PHE A 377 16.01 -15.84 -1.19
CA PHE A 377 16.86 -15.06 -0.29
C PHE A 377 17.76 -15.91 0.63
N ARG A 378 17.38 -17.16 0.94
CA ARG A 378 18.13 -18.06 1.84
C ARG A 378 19.63 -18.18 1.50
N PRO A 379 20.06 -18.38 0.24
CA PRO A 379 21.49 -18.46 -0.09
C PRO A 379 22.30 -17.19 0.23
N PHE A 380 21.65 -16.03 0.22
CA PHE A 380 22.26 -14.73 0.55
C PHE A 380 22.30 -14.50 2.06
N VAL A 381 21.24 -14.89 2.78
CA VAL A 381 21.21 -14.94 4.24
C VAL A 381 22.31 -15.84 4.79
N ASP A 382 22.39 -17.09 4.32
CA ASP A 382 23.37 -18.08 4.77
C ASP A 382 24.82 -17.60 4.54
N ARG A 383 25.06 -16.95 3.39
CA ARG A 383 26.36 -16.37 3.04
C ARG A 383 26.69 -15.15 3.90
N ALA A 384 25.75 -14.22 4.09
CA ALA A 384 25.96 -13.02 4.89
C ALA A 384 26.19 -13.36 6.38
N LEU A 385 25.45 -14.34 6.92
CA LEU A 385 25.67 -14.86 8.27
C LEU A 385 27.04 -15.52 8.39
N THR A 386 27.42 -16.41 7.46
CA THR A 386 28.71 -17.11 7.52
C THR A 386 29.88 -16.13 7.38
N ALA A 387 29.76 -15.10 6.55
CA ALA A 387 30.75 -14.02 6.45
C ALA A 387 30.81 -13.17 7.74
N ASN A 388 29.67 -12.87 8.35
CA ASN A 388 29.60 -12.11 9.60
C ASN A 388 30.20 -12.88 10.79
N LEU A 389 29.95 -14.18 10.92
CA LEU A 389 30.56 -15.03 11.94
C LEU A 389 32.08 -15.06 11.79
N LYS A 390 32.61 -15.29 10.58
CA LYS A 390 34.06 -15.23 10.31
C LYS A 390 34.67 -13.86 10.62
N ARG A 391 33.96 -12.76 10.34
CA ARG A 391 34.40 -11.41 10.73
C ARG A 391 34.42 -11.25 12.26
N ILE A 392 33.41 -11.74 12.97
CA ILE A 392 33.36 -11.72 14.43
C ILE A 392 34.53 -12.50 15.01
N GLU A 393 34.78 -13.72 14.53
CA GLU A 393 35.92 -14.57 14.87
C GLU A 393 37.25 -13.82 14.67
N GLN A 394 37.53 -13.36 13.45
CA GLN A 394 38.77 -12.64 13.11
C GLN A 394 38.98 -11.37 13.94
N CYS A 395 37.93 -10.56 14.12
CA CYS A 395 37.99 -9.37 14.96
C CYS A 395 38.23 -9.73 16.44
N THR A 396 37.65 -10.83 16.94
CA THR A 396 37.83 -11.27 18.33
C THR A 396 39.25 -11.76 18.57
N THR A 397 39.80 -12.57 17.66
CA THR A 397 41.21 -13.02 17.71
C THR A 397 42.17 -11.84 17.68
N ALA A 398 41.96 -10.86 16.78
CA ALA A 398 42.80 -9.67 16.71
C ALA A 398 42.68 -8.76 17.95
N LEU A 399 41.46 -8.63 18.52
CA LEU A 399 41.25 -7.86 19.74
C LEU A 399 41.85 -8.54 20.98
N ALA A 400 41.77 -9.87 21.09
CA ALA A 400 42.36 -10.62 22.19
C ALA A 400 43.90 -10.64 22.13
N ALA A 401 44.48 -10.69 20.94
CA ALA A 401 45.93 -10.58 20.73
C ALA A 401 46.51 -9.19 21.05
N ALA A 402 45.66 -8.16 21.08
CA ALA A 402 46.01 -6.78 21.39
C ALA A 402 45.41 -6.27 22.72
N ASP A 403 44.92 -7.17 23.59
CA ASP A 403 44.35 -6.82 24.89
C ASP A 403 45.43 -6.84 25.98
N ASP A 404 45.41 -5.83 26.86
CA ASP A 404 46.23 -5.77 28.07
C ASP A 404 45.62 -6.63 29.22
N TRP A 405 44.46 -7.25 28.98
CA TRP A 405 43.69 -8.10 29.91
C TRP A 405 43.23 -7.41 31.21
N LEU A 406 43.31 -6.08 31.25
CA LEU A 406 42.86 -5.26 32.37
C LEU A 406 41.33 -5.20 32.44
N LEU A 407 40.78 -5.50 33.61
CA LEU A 407 39.33 -5.55 33.84
C LEU A 407 38.74 -4.15 34.05
N VAL A 408 38.00 -3.65 33.06
CA VAL A 408 37.35 -2.34 33.06
C VAL A 408 35.83 -2.50 33.18
N HIS A 409 35.14 -1.52 33.74
CA HIS A 409 33.68 -1.42 33.56
C HIS A 409 33.37 -1.00 32.11
N SER A 410 32.19 -1.40 31.59
CA SER A 410 31.81 -1.03 30.22
C SER A 410 31.81 0.49 30.06
N PRO A 411 32.41 1.05 28.99
CA PRO A 411 32.42 2.49 28.79
C PRO A 411 30.99 3.02 28.72
N MET A 412 30.64 3.90 29.66
CA MET A 412 29.28 4.45 29.83
C MET A 412 28.87 5.31 28.63
N GLY A 413 28.42 4.64 27.56
CA GLY A 413 28.11 5.26 26.27
C GLY A 413 27.34 4.35 25.31
N SER A 414 27.43 3.02 25.46
CA SER A 414 26.57 2.10 24.70
C SER A 414 25.14 2.13 25.27
N ARG A 415 24.28 2.97 24.69
CA ARG A 415 22.86 3.02 25.03
C ARG A 415 22.19 1.72 24.59
N SER A 416 21.98 0.80 25.54
CA SER A 416 21.06 -0.32 25.35
C SER A 416 19.64 0.23 25.20
N PHE A 417 19.11 0.18 23.97
CA PHE A 417 17.72 0.55 23.70
C PHE A 417 16.83 -0.67 23.97
N GLY A 418 16.29 -0.75 25.20
CA GLY A 418 15.35 -1.81 25.55
C GLY A 418 14.93 -1.84 27.03
N THR A 419 15.78 -1.37 27.95
CA THR A 419 15.47 -1.36 29.40
C THR A 419 15.37 0.05 29.96
N SER A 420 14.42 0.24 30.89
CA SER A 420 14.26 1.50 31.62
C SER A 420 15.55 1.87 32.38
N PRO A 421 15.99 3.15 32.38
CA PRO A 421 17.26 3.55 32.98
C PRO A 421 17.38 3.22 34.48
N LEU A 422 16.27 3.04 35.18
CA LEU A 422 16.23 2.65 36.59
C LEU A 422 16.65 1.18 36.82
N ALA A 423 16.41 0.28 35.86
CA ALA A 423 16.81 -1.13 35.98
C ALA A 423 18.31 -1.33 35.74
N ALA A 424 18.92 -0.51 34.87
CA ALA A 424 20.35 -0.55 34.59
C ALA A 424 21.22 -0.10 35.79
N ALA A 425 20.68 0.72 36.68
CA ALA A 425 21.38 1.21 37.87
C ALA A 425 21.56 0.16 38.99
N MET A 426 20.79 -0.93 38.96
CA MET A 426 20.76 -1.94 40.03
C MET A 426 21.51 -3.23 39.69
N ILE A 427 22.03 -3.37 38.47
CA ILE A 427 22.80 -4.53 38.03
C ILE A 427 24.27 -4.15 37.97
N SER A 428 25.08 -4.68 38.89
CA SER A 428 26.53 -4.54 38.89
C SER A 428 27.11 -5.05 37.58
N GLN A 429 27.46 -4.15 36.66
CA GLN A 429 28.03 -4.52 35.37
C GLN A 429 29.37 -5.24 35.61
N PRO A 430 29.52 -6.50 35.14
CA PRO A 430 30.73 -7.26 35.36
C PRO A 430 31.93 -6.50 34.77
N LYS A 431 33.04 -6.48 35.51
CA LYS A 431 34.30 -5.97 34.97
C LYS A 431 34.80 -7.01 33.96
N LEU A 432 35.02 -6.58 32.72
CA LEU A 432 35.49 -7.39 31.61
C LEU A 432 36.69 -6.70 30.98
N SER A 433 37.52 -7.45 30.24
CA SER A 433 38.62 -6.84 29.49
C SER A 433 38.11 -5.99 28.32
N ALA A 434 38.97 -5.19 27.71
CA ALA A 434 38.60 -4.31 26.60
C ALA A 434 38.14 -5.11 25.36
N SER A 435 38.76 -6.27 25.08
CA SER A 435 38.32 -7.17 24.01
C SER A 435 36.99 -7.83 24.35
N ALA A 436 36.77 -8.27 25.60
CA ALA A 436 35.54 -8.92 26.03
C ALA A 436 34.32 -7.96 25.97
N HIS A 437 34.48 -6.68 26.33
CA HIS A 437 33.44 -5.67 26.10
C HIS A 437 33.14 -5.50 24.60
N ARG A 438 34.16 -5.39 23.76
CA ARG A 438 33.98 -5.24 22.30
C ARG A 438 33.30 -6.47 21.68
N PHE A 439 33.73 -7.67 22.02
CA PHE A 439 33.10 -8.93 21.62
C PHE A 439 31.62 -8.97 22.03
N ASN A 440 31.32 -8.67 23.29
CA ASN A 440 29.93 -8.62 23.77
C ASN A 440 29.11 -7.59 22.98
N THR A 441 29.65 -6.40 22.67
CA THR A 441 28.93 -5.44 21.83
C THR A 441 28.75 -5.91 20.38
N MET A 442 29.71 -6.62 19.78
CA MET A 442 29.57 -7.20 18.44
C MET A 442 28.49 -8.29 18.42
N VAL A 443 28.52 -9.21 19.38
CA VAL A 443 27.51 -10.28 19.48
C VAL A 443 26.12 -9.71 19.77
N GLN A 444 25.97 -8.82 20.76
CA GLN A 444 24.66 -8.24 21.08
C GLN A 444 24.09 -7.37 19.95
N ARG A 445 24.92 -6.51 19.33
CA ARG A 445 24.46 -5.51 18.36
C ARG A 445 24.40 -6.03 16.92
N GLU A 446 25.32 -6.89 16.51
CA GLU A 446 25.44 -7.32 15.11
C GLU A 446 24.86 -8.73 14.90
N TYR A 447 24.95 -9.61 15.89
CA TYR A 447 24.35 -10.95 15.83
C TYR A 447 22.93 -10.94 16.43
N ILE A 448 22.76 -10.77 17.74
CA ILE A 448 21.47 -10.96 18.41
C ILE A 448 20.39 -10.01 17.87
N GLN A 449 20.68 -8.72 17.69
CA GLN A 449 19.68 -7.76 17.22
C GLN A 449 19.14 -8.08 15.81
N PHE A 450 20.02 -8.38 14.85
CA PHE A 450 19.60 -8.62 13.45
C PHE A 450 19.21 -10.08 13.20
N PHE A 451 19.95 -11.03 13.77
CA PHE A 451 19.67 -12.46 13.60
C PHE A 451 18.45 -12.90 14.41
N GLY A 452 18.22 -12.34 15.60
CA GLY A 452 17.00 -12.59 16.38
C GLY A 452 15.74 -12.08 15.65
N GLN A 453 15.79 -10.88 15.06
CA GLN A 453 14.70 -10.37 14.22
C GLN A 453 14.52 -11.20 12.94
N LEU A 454 15.61 -11.59 12.28
CA LEU A 454 15.55 -12.42 11.08
C LEU A 454 14.98 -13.81 11.36
N ILE A 455 15.46 -14.50 12.41
CA ILE A 455 14.93 -15.79 12.85
C ILE A 455 13.45 -15.67 13.20
N HIS A 456 13.07 -14.68 14.01
CA HIS A 456 11.67 -14.49 14.43
C HIS A 456 10.75 -14.31 13.21
N VAL A 457 11.15 -13.51 12.23
CA VAL A 457 10.38 -13.31 10.99
C VAL A 457 10.42 -14.58 10.11
N MET A 458 11.55 -15.27 9.98
CA MET A 458 11.64 -16.51 9.20
C MET A 458 10.84 -17.65 9.84
N LEU A 459 10.82 -17.79 11.16
CA LEU A 459 10.01 -18.79 11.88
C LEU A 459 8.52 -18.50 11.75
N LEU A 460 8.09 -17.23 11.89
CA LEU A 460 6.68 -16.85 11.68
C LEU A 460 6.15 -17.19 10.27
N HIS A 461 7.01 -17.16 9.25
CA HIS A 461 6.64 -17.40 7.85
C HIS A 461 7.02 -18.79 7.32
N MET A 462 7.60 -19.66 8.16
CA MET A 462 7.85 -21.06 7.83
C MET A 462 6.70 -21.91 8.38
N THR A 463 5.85 -22.41 7.48
CA THR A 463 4.82 -23.39 7.85
C THR A 463 5.48 -24.66 8.44
N PRO A 464 4.83 -25.36 9.39
CA PRO A 464 5.47 -26.33 10.29
C PRO A 464 5.74 -27.70 9.63
N LYS A 465 6.48 -27.71 8.52
CA LYS A 465 6.91 -28.93 7.80
C LYS A 465 8.41 -29.17 7.79
N HIS A 466 9.22 -28.19 8.21
CA HIS A 466 10.58 -28.41 8.67
C HIS A 466 10.62 -27.97 10.12
N SER A 467 10.86 -28.91 11.03
CA SER A 467 10.79 -28.64 12.46
C SER A 467 11.85 -27.64 12.89
N GLU A 468 11.57 -26.91 13.96
CA GLU A 468 12.54 -26.02 14.60
C GLU A 468 13.85 -26.77 14.92
N ASP A 469 13.78 -28.09 15.15
CA ASP A 469 14.93 -28.99 15.35
C ASP A 469 15.95 -28.97 14.21
N GLU A 470 15.57 -28.87 12.93
CA GLU A 470 16.55 -28.80 11.83
C GLU A 470 17.30 -27.45 11.84
N LEU A 471 16.61 -26.38 12.23
CA LEU A 471 17.20 -25.04 12.31
C LEU A 471 18.07 -24.89 13.57
N TRP A 472 17.61 -25.38 14.72
CA TRP A 472 18.39 -25.45 15.96
C TRP A 472 19.58 -26.41 15.85
N SER A 473 19.42 -27.54 15.15
CA SER A 473 20.53 -28.45 14.78
C SER A 473 21.56 -27.73 13.92
N PHE A 474 21.13 -27.05 12.85
CA PHE A 474 22.04 -26.30 11.97
C PHE A 474 22.74 -25.12 12.69
N ILE A 475 22.05 -24.45 13.62
CA ILE A 475 22.61 -23.36 14.42
C ILE A 475 23.62 -23.91 15.44
N ASN A 476 23.26 -24.91 16.26
CA ASN A 476 24.17 -25.49 17.25
C ASN A 476 25.44 -26.08 16.59
N ASN A 477 25.28 -26.84 15.51
CA ASN A 477 26.39 -27.46 14.76
C ASN A 477 27.28 -26.44 14.00
N LYS A 478 26.87 -25.16 13.96
CA LYS A 478 27.68 -24.01 13.51
C LYS A 478 28.17 -23.08 14.63
N VAL A 479 27.73 -23.28 15.87
CA VAL A 479 28.15 -22.49 17.04
C VAL A 479 29.14 -23.28 17.91
N GLU A 480 29.15 -24.62 17.81
CA GLU A 480 30.17 -25.49 18.43
C GLU A 480 31.48 -25.63 17.62
N LYS A 481 31.63 -24.90 16.50
CA LYS A 481 32.83 -24.88 15.64
C LYS A 481 33.24 -23.44 15.31
#